data_AF-A0A976JKI0-F1
#
_entry.id   AF-A0A976JKI0-F1
#
_cell.length_a   1.000
_cell.length_b   1.000
_cell.length_c   1.000
_cell.angle_alpha   90.00
_cell.angle_beta   90.00
_cell.angle_gamma   90.00
#
_symmetry.space_group_name_H-M   'P 1'
#
loop_
_entity.id
_entity.type
_entity.pdbx_description
1 polymer ?
#
loop_
_entity_poly.entity_id
_entity_poly.type
_entity_poly.pdbx_seq_one_letter_code
_entity_poly.pdbx_strand_id
1 'polypeptide(L)'
;MENYFGLLIAVLILLTVVLTAILAVIVYMVFFKKEDKPVQASPTTDEVDTPQLKASAKKPIIDTPILTTCKAHEEARAVNVCAICGDQLCELCVREDEHIVFCPEHFKTYVDHKWVEISNVRTTADTPEASAYVYEFKRKIWKREGTPTFIVTHYKIDLDNDQIESYVKLMVREEEESDLSKRLNESIQ
;
A
#
# COMPACT_ATOMS: atom_id res chain seq x y z
N MET A 1 41.88 46.34 -11.40
CA MET A 1 41.00 45.68 -10.42
C MET A 1 39.52 46.04 -10.64
N GLU A 2 39.20 47.25 -11.11
CA GLU A 2 37.82 47.72 -11.32
C GLU A 2 37.01 46.90 -12.35
N ASN A 3 37.63 46.48 -13.47
CA ASN A 3 36.94 45.67 -14.49
C ASN A 3 36.56 44.25 -14.01
N TYR A 4 37.31 43.68 -13.07
CA TYR A 4 37.01 42.35 -12.50
C TYR A 4 35.83 42.40 -11.54
N PHE A 5 35.69 43.50 -10.80
CA PHE A 5 34.58 43.69 -9.88
C PHE A 5 33.24 43.81 -10.63
N GLY A 6 33.22 44.58 -11.73
CA GLY A 6 32.04 44.68 -12.59
C GLY A 6 31.65 43.34 -13.23
N LEU A 7 32.63 42.55 -13.69
CA LEU A 7 32.40 41.23 -14.25
C LEU A 7 31.83 40.25 -13.20
N LEU A 8 32.36 40.27 -11.98
CA LEU A 8 31.89 39.40 -10.90
C LEU A 8 30.43 39.71 -10.52
N ILE A 9 30.07 40.99 -10.41
CA ILE A 9 28.68 41.41 -10.16
C ILE A 9 27.76 40.96 -11.30
N ALA A 10 28.18 41.13 -12.56
CA ALA A 10 27.38 40.69 -13.71
C ALA A 10 27.12 39.17 -13.70
N VAL A 11 28.14 38.37 -13.34
CA VAL A 11 28.00 36.91 -13.21
C VAL A 11 27.06 36.51 -12.07
N LEU A 12 27.12 37.19 -10.92
CA LEU A 12 26.21 36.93 -9.80
C LEU A 12 24.75 37.27 -10.15
N ILE A 13 24.51 38.36 -10.87
CA ILE A 13 23.17 38.73 -11.35
C ILE A 13 22.66 37.67 -12.35
N LEU A 14 23.49 37.24 -13.29
CA LEU A 14 23.13 36.18 -14.22
C LEU A 14 22.75 34.88 -13.47
N LEU A 15 23.55 34.48 -12.50
CA LEU A 15 23.35 33.24 -11.75
C LEU A 15 22.06 33.27 -10.92
N THR A 16 21.74 34.40 -10.31
CA THR A 16 20.48 34.60 -9.57
C THR A 16 19.25 34.58 -10.48
N VAL A 17 19.34 35.15 -11.69
CA VAL A 17 18.27 35.07 -12.69
C VAL A 17 18.07 33.61 -13.15
N VAL A 18 19.14 32.87 -13.38
CA VAL A 18 19.05 31.46 -13.78
C VAL A 18 18.43 30.60 -12.67
N LEU A 19 18.84 30.80 -11.42
CA LEU A 19 18.28 30.07 -10.27
C LEU A 19 16.79 30.35 -10.07
N THR A 20 16.37 31.62 -10.20
CA THR A 20 14.95 31.98 -10.07
C THR A 20 14.10 31.38 -11.19
N ALA A 21 14.62 31.34 -12.42
CA ALA A 21 13.94 30.68 -13.54
C ALA A 21 13.79 29.16 -13.30
N ILE A 22 14.82 28.48 -12.80
CA ILE A 22 14.76 27.04 -12.48
C ILE A 22 13.70 26.78 -11.40
N LEU A 23 13.69 27.57 -10.32
CA LEU A 23 12.71 27.42 -9.25
C LEU A 23 11.28 27.66 -9.76
N ALA A 24 11.06 28.66 -10.63
CA ALA A 24 9.76 28.90 -11.23
C ALA A 24 9.28 27.72 -12.08
N VAL A 25 10.17 27.07 -12.85
CA VAL A 25 9.85 25.87 -13.64
C VAL A 25 9.50 24.69 -12.74
N ILE A 26 10.24 24.46 -11.64
CA ILE A 26 9.95 23.38 -10.69
C ILE A 26 8.58 23.60 -10.04
N VAL A 27 8.29 24.81 -9.56
CA VAL A 27 6.99 25.16 -8.99
C VAL A 27 5.89 24.96 -10.04
N TYR A 28 6.10 25.40 -11.28
CA TYR A 28 5.16 25.19 -12.35
C TYR A 28 4.88 23.70 -12.61
N MET A 29 5.92 22.86 -12.68
CA MET A 29 5.76 21.42 -12.90
C MET A 29 5.02 20.71 -11.76
N VAL A 30 5.27 21.09 -10.51
CA VAL A 30 4.61 20.47 -9.34
C VAL A 30 3.14 20.86 -9.26
N PHE A 31 2.81 22.12 -9.55
CA PHE A 31 1.45 22.64 -9.37
C PHE A 31 0.55 22.47 -10.61
N PHE A 32 1.11 22.52 -11.82
CA PHE A 32 0.31 22.48 -13.06
C PHE A 32 0.29 21.10 -13.74
N LYS A 33 1.03 20.10 -13.25
CA LYS A 33 0.92 18.72 -13.74
C LYS A 33 -0.19 17.95 -13.00
N LYS A 34 -1.41 18.47 -13.08
CA LYS A 34 -2.66 17.71 -12.87
C LYS A 34 -3.49 17.83 -14.13
N GLU A 35 -3.18 16.99 -15.10
CA GLU A 35 -4.07 16.73 -16.22
C GLU A 35 -4.91 15.50 -15.86
N ASP A 36 -6.21 15.74 -15.70
CA ASP A 36 -7.25 14.73 -15.66
C ASP A 36 -7.17 13.89 -16.93
N LYS A 37 -6.87 12.59 -16.80
CA LYS A 37 -7.17 11.64 -17.87
C LYS A 37 -8.66 11.33 -17.80
N PRO A 38 -9.49 11.72 -18.79
CA PRO A 38 -10.82 11.15 -18.91
C PRO A 38 -10.68 9.67 -19.28
N VAL A 39 -11.22 8.81 -18.42
CA VAL A 39 -11.41 7.39 -18.72
C VAL A 39 -12.32 7.29 -19.94
N GLN A 40 -11.73 6.94 -21.08
CA GLN A 40 -12.48 6.55 -22.28
C GLN A 40 -13.21 5.25 -22.00
N ALA A 41 -14.54 5.33 -21.95
CA ALA A 41 -15.38 4.17 -22.22
C ALA A 41 -15.13 3.73 -23.67
N SER A 42 -14.79 2.46 -23.87
CA SER A 42 -14.80 1.83 -25.19
C SER A 42 -15.85 0.71 -25.25
N PRO A 43 -16.45 0.51 -26.43
CA PRO A 43 -17.68 -0.25 -26.63
C PRO A 43 -17.39 -1.75 -26.79
N THR A 44 -18.25 -2.59 -26.20
CA THR A 44 -18.31 -4.02 -26.48
C THR A 44 -18.91 -4.27 -27.86
N THR A 45 -18.17 -5.00 -28.70
CA THR A 45 -18.68 -5.65 -29.92
C THR A 45 -18.45 -7.15 -29.77
N ASP A 46 -19.46 -7.92 -30.21
CA ASP A 46 -19.44 -9.28 -30.73
C ASP A 46 -19.14 -10.49 -29.82
N GLU A 47 -20.25 -11.09 -29.37
CA GLU A 47 -20.67 -12.47 -29.67
C GLU A 47 -19.62 -13.40 -30.32
N VAL A 48 -19.06 -14.32 -29.53
CA VAL A 48 -18.49 -15.59 -30.03
C VAL A 48 -18.88 -16.71 -29.06
N ASP A 49 -19.68 -17.64 -29.59
CA ASP A 49 -20.03 -18.94 -29.01
C ASP A 49 -18.80 -19.82 -28.73
N THR A 50 -18.71 -20.40 -27.52
CA THR A 50 -18.11 -21.73 -27.29
C THR A 50 -18.54 -22.30 -25.91
N PRO A 51 -18.43 -23.61 -25.65
CA PRO A 51 -19.56 -24.49 -25.38
C PRO A 51 -19.73 -24.85 -23.90
N GLN A 52 -20.95 -25.29 -23.56
CA GLN A 52 -21.30 -25.80 -22.24
C GLN A 52 -20.39 -26.93 -21.74
N LEU A 53 -19.70 -26.67 -20.63
CA LEU A 53 -19.25 -27.68 -19.68
C LEU A 53 -20.08 -27.55 -18.40
N LYS A 54 -21.12 -28.40 -18.32
CA LYS A 54 -21.85 -28.68 -17.08
C LYS A 54 -20.94 -29.49 -16.17
N ALA A 55 -20.53 -28.94 -15.03
CA ALA A 55 -20.30 -29.71 -13.82
C ALA A 55 -20.32 -28.80 -12.59
N SER A 56 -21.22 -29.15 -11.69
CA SER A 56 -21.51 -28.56 -10.40
C SER A 56 -20.28 -28.41 -9.50
N ALA A 57 -19.99 -27.19 -9.06
CA ALA A 57 -19.31 -26.92 -7.80
C ALA A 57 -19.97 -25.69 -7.16
N LYS A 58 -20.76 -25.97 -6.14
CA LYS A 58 -21.46 -25.08 -5.20
C LYS A 58 -20.77 -23.72 -5.03
N LYS A 59 -21.26 -22.66 -5.68
CA LYS A 59 -20.95 -21.27 -5.31
C LYS A 59 -21.38 -21.06 -3.85
N PRO A 60 -20.52 -20.55 -2.95
CA PRO A 60 -21.03 -19.89 -1.77
C PRO A 60 -21.76 -18.64 -2.24
N ILE A 61 -23.08 -18.70 -2.16
CA ILE A 61 -23.96 -17.54 -2.29
C ILE A 61 -23.64 -16.64 -1.09
N ILE A 62 -22.80 -15.63 -1.28
CA ILE A 62 -22.76 -14.47 -0.36
C ILE A 62 -23.76 -13.46 -0.93
N ASP A 63 -25.05 -13.77 -0.76
CA ASP A 63 -26.15 -12.84 -0.99
C ASP A 63 -26.25 -11.89 0.22
N THR A 64 -25.33 -10.93 0.27
CA THR A 64 -25.53 -9.57 0.83
C THR A 64 -24.21 -8.82 0.69
N PRO A 65 -24.12 -7.74 -0.09
CA PRO A 65 -23.04 -6.79 0.12
C PRO A 65 -23.36 -6.13 1.46
N ILE A 66 -22.70 -6.58 2.53
CA ILE A 66 -22.54 -5.74 3.71
C ILE A 66 -21.77 -4.53 3.19
N LEU A 67 -22.48 -3.46 2.81
CA LEU A 67 -21.84 -2.17 2.55
C LEU A 67 -21.25 -1.76 3.89
N THR A 68 -19.99 -2.10 4.10
CA THR A 68 -19.22 -1.58 5.22
C THR A 68 -19.05 -0.09 4.98
N THR A 69 -19.48 0.71 5.95
CA THR A 69 -19.32 2.15 5.94
C THR A 69 -17.92 2.52 6.43
N CYS A 70 -17.44 3.69 6.03
CA CYS A 70 -16.17 4.20 6.53
C CYS A 70 -16.27 4.49 8.03
N LYS A 71 -15.22 4.15 8.80
CA LYS A 71 -15.15 4.45 10.25
C LYS A 71 -15.38 5.93 10.57
N ALA A 72 -14.92 6.83 9.71
CA ALA A 72 -15.03 8.28 9.92
C ALA A 72 -16.23 8.92 9.22
N HIS A 73 -16.85 8.24 8.25
CA HIS A 73 -17.90 8.78 7.42
C HIS A 73 -18.98 7.71 7.19
N GLU A 74 -20.03 7.71 8.02
CA GLU A 74 -21.11 6.71 7.96
C GLU A 74 -21.84 6.71 6.61
N GLU A 75 -21.92 7.86 5.95
CA GLU A 75 -22.59 8.00 4.64
C GLU A 75 -21.71 7.53 3.47
N ALA A 76 -20.42 7.32 3.69
CA ALA A 76 -19.49 6.91 2.65
C ALA A 76 -19.23 5.41 2.69
N ARG A 77 -19.25 4.79 1.50
CA ARG A 77 -18.87 3.37 1.34
C ARG A 77 -17.37 3.20 1.60
N ALA A 78 -17.01 2.16 2.36
CA ALA A 78 -15.62 1.77 2.49
C ALA A 78 -15.14 1.05 1.22
N VAL A 79 -13.94 1.44 0.77
CA VAL A 79 -13.26 0.89 -0.40
C VAL A 79 -11.97 0.15 -0.01
N ASN A 80 -11.41 0.46 1.16
CA ASN A 80 -10.12 -0.04 1.62
C ASN A 80 -10.14 -0.35 3.12
N VAL A 81 -9.10 -1.05 3.57
CA VAL A 81 -8.89 -1.41 4.99
C VAL A 81 -7.52 -0.92 5.43
N CYS A 82 -7.45 -0.29 6.60
CA CYS A 82 -6.18 0.13 7.19
C CYS A 82 -5.30 -1.09 7.53
N ALA A 83 -4.06 -1.11 7.05
CA ALA A 83 -3.12 -2.20 7.25
C ALA A 83 -2.74 -2.43 8.72
N ILE A 84 -2.75 -1.37 9.55
CA ILE A 84 -2.45 -1.46 10.98
C ILE A 84 -3.70 -1.88 11.76
N CYS A 85 -4.72 -1.01 11.85
CA CYS A 85 -5.87 -1.27 12.74
C CYS A 85 -6.97 -2.16 12.16
N GLY A 86 -7.03 -2.36 10.83
CA GLY A 86 -8.09 -3.12 10.17
C GLY A 86 -9.41 -2.36 9.99
N ASP A 87 -9.43 -1.05 10.25
CA ASP A 87 -10.64 -0.23 10.08
C ASP A 87 -10.97 -0.01 8.59
N GLN A 88 -12.26 0.08 8.30
CA GLN A 88 -12.82 0.30 6.97
C GLN A 88 -12.74 1.79 6.58
N LEU A 89 -12.21 2.10 5.40
CA LEU A 89 -11.88 3.45 4.94
C LEU A 89 -12.56 3.77 3.60
N CYS A 90 -13.14 4.97 3.47
CA CYS A 90 -13.54 5.53 2.17
C CYS A 90 -12.34 6.16 1.45
N GLU A 91 -12.51 6.50 0.17
CA GLU A 91 -11.47 7.09 -0.69
C GLU A 91 -10.82 8.35 -0.10
N LEU A 92 -11.56 9.16 0.65
CA LEU A 92 -11.05 10.39 1.27
C LEU A 92 -10.16 10.13 2.50
N CYS A 93 -10.39 9.02 3.19
CA CYS A 93 -9.66 8.64 4.40
C CYS A 93 -8.40 7.82 4.12
N VAL A 94 -8.26 7.31 2.90
CA VAL A 94 -7.11 6.49 2.50
C VAL A 94 -5.85 7.34 2.41
N ARG A 95 -4.78 6.81 2.98
CA ARG A 95 -3.39 7.22 2.70
C ARG A 95 -2.65 5.98 2.25
N GLU A 96 -1.92 6.07 1.14
CA GLU A 96 -1.23 4.94 0.55
C GLU A 96 0.25 5.28 0.39
N ASP A 97 1.11 4.33 0.76
CA ASP A 97 2.53 4.33 0.45
C ASP A 97 2.96 2.90 0.12
N GLU A 98 3.73 2.73 -0.96
CA GLU A 98 4.16 1.41 -1.47
C GLU A 98 3.03 0.35 -1.56
N HIS A 99 1.83 0.75 -1.98
CA HIS A 99 0.63 -0.10 -2.05
C HIS A 99 0.08 -0.58 -0.70
N ILE A 100 0.53 0.01 0.40
CA ILE A 100 0.04 -0.24 1.74
C ILE A 100 -0.90 0.89 2.13
N VAL A 101 -2.14 0.53 2.50
CA VAL A 101 -3.19 1.49 2.82
C VAL A 101 -3.29 1.70 4.33
N PHE A 102 -3.38 2.96 4.75
CA PHE A 102 -3.51 3.38 6.15
C PHE A 102 -4.65 4.38 6.33
N CYS A 103 -5.18 4.47 7.55
CA CYS A 103 -6.00 5.60 7.97
C CYS A 103 -5.10 6.80 8.32
N PRO A 104 -5.64 8.03 8.45
CA PRO A 104 -4.82 9.22 8.70
C PRO A 104 -3.98 9.14 9.98
N GLU A 105 -4.53 8.52 11.04
CA GLU A 105 -3.86 8.35 12.34
C GLU A 105 -2.65 7.41 12.21
N HIS A 106 -2.85 6.25 11.60
CA HIS A 106 -1.82 5.22 11.48
C HIS A 106 -0.81 5.50 10.37
N PHE A 107 -1.17 6.29 9.36
CA PHE A 107 -0.22 6.75 8.35
C PHE A 107 0.92 7.53 8.99
N LYS A 108 0.61 8.40 9.97
CA LYS A 108 1.62 9.12 10.73
C LYS A 108 2.56 8.16 11.49
N THR A 109 2.00 7.18 12.19
CA THR A 109 2.81 6.13 12.87
C THR A 109 3.69 5.38 11.88
N TYR A 110 3.21 5.12 10.67
CA TYR A 110 4.00 4.46 9.64
C TYR A 110 5.22 5.30 9.20
N VAL A 111 5.06 6.61 8.93
CA VAL A 111 6.20 7.46 8.52
C VAL A 111 7.14 7.83 9.67
N ASP A 112 6.66 7.87 10.92
CA ASP A 112 7.46 8.28 12.08
C ASP A 112 8.43 7.18 12.57
N HIS A 113 8.24 5.92 12.14
CA HIS A 113 9.01 4.77 12.61
C HIS A 113 9.70 4.04 11.46
N LYS A 114 10.79 3.35 11.79
CA LYS A 114 11.41 2.36 10.89
C LYS A 114 10.76 1.01 11.10
N TRP A 115 10.58 0.28 10.01
CA TRP A 115 9.90 -1.00 10.00
C TRP A 115 10.83 -2.10 9.54
N VAL A 116 10.79 -3.22 10.27
CA VAL A 116 11.61 -4.40 10.00
C VAL A 116 10.71 -5.63 9.90
N GLU A 117 11.14 -6.56 9.04
CA GLU A 117 10.45 -7.83 8.79
C GLU A 117 10.85 -8.86 9.86
N ILE A 118 9.87 -9.45 10.54
CA ILE A 118 10.12 -10.52 11.55
C ILE A 118 9.58 -11.89 11.13
N SER A 119 8.94 -11.98 9.96
CA SER A 119 8.52 -13.26 9.38
C SER A 119 8.41 -13.16 7.87
N ASN A 120 8.55 -14.32 7.21
CA ASN A 120 8.43 -14.45 5.77
C ASN A 120 7.85 -15.83 5.42
N VAL A 121 6.54 -15.87 5.20
CA VAL A 121 5.84 -17.13 4.95
C VAL A 121 5.51 -17.25 3.48
N ARG A 122 6.13 -18.24 2.82
CA ARG A 122 5.76 -18.64 1.46
C ARG A 122 4.45 -19.43 1.50
N THR A 123 3.48 -19.00 0.72
CA THR A 123 2.23 -19.71 0.45
C THR A 123 2.09 -19.94 -1.06
N THR A 124 1.30 -20.95 -1.40
CA THR A 124 0.92 -21.28 -2.78
C THR A 124 -0.59 -21.45 -2.87
N ALA A 125 -1.12 -21.71 -4.07
CA ALA A 125 -2.53 -22.06 -4.23
C ALA A 125 -2.93 -23.32 -3.42
N ASP A 126 -1.99 -24.22 -3.17
CA ASP A 126 -2.21 -25.46 -2.42
C ASP A 126 -2.07 -25.28 -0.90
N THR A 127 -1.40 -24.21 -0.45
CA THR A 127 -1.08 -23.96 0.96
C THR A 127 -1.37 -22.52 1.43
N PRO A 128 -2.56 -21.94 1.14
CA PRO A 128 -2.89 -20.57 1.53
C PRO A 128 -2.88 -20.36 3.06
N GLU A 129 -3.26 -21.39 3.82
CA GLU A 129 -3.38 -21.40 5.27
C GLU A 129 -2.05 -21.32 6.02
N ALA A 130 -0.92 -21.61 5.37
CA ALA A 130 0.39 -21.57 6.00
C ALA A 130 0.72 -20.19 6.61
N SER A 131 0.13 -19.11 6.08
CA SER A 131 0.26 -17.73 6.60
C SER A 131 -0.72 -17.36 7.71
N ALA A 132 -1.71 -18.20 8.04
CA ALA A 132 -2.81 -17.85 8.92
C ALA A 132 -2.33 -17.38 10.31
N TYR A 133 -1.30 -18.03 10.85
CA TYR A 133 -0.74 -17.68 12.17
C TYR A 133 -0.20 -16.25 12.23
N VAL A 134 0.29 -15.69 11.11
CA VAL A 134 0.79 -14.31 11.03
C VAL A 134 -0.36 -13.32 11.23
N TYR A 135 -1.48 -13.54 10.55
CA TYR A 135 -2.70 -12.73 10.72
C TYR A 135 -3.27 -12.85 12.13
N GLU A 136 -3.26 -14.05 12.69
CA GLU A 136 -3.71 -14.29 14.06
C GLU A 136 -2.85 -13.55 15.09
N PHE A 137 -1.53 -13.63 14.94
CA PHE A 137 -0.56 -12.97 15.80
C PHE A 137 -0.76 -11.46 15.76
N LYS A 138 -0.78 -10.84 14.55
CA LYS A 138 -1.09 -9.41 14.38
C LYS A 138 -2.38 -9.03 15.10
N ARG A 139 -3.45 -9.78 14.90
CA ARG A 139 -4.77 -9.52 15.52
C ARG A 139 -4.70 -9.59 17.04
N LYS A 140 -3.97 -10.56 17.61
CA LYS A 140 -3.81 -10.72 19.06
C LYS A 140 -3.01 -9.55 19.66
N ILE A 141 -1.89 -9.20 19.05
CA ILE A 141 -1.02 -8.09 19.48
C ILE A 141 -1.79 -6.77 19.45
N TRP A 142 -2.46 -6.47 18.34
CA TRP A 142 -3.27 -5.26 18.22
C TRP A 142 -4.37 -5.17 19.28
N LYS A 143 -5.14 -6.26 19.48
CA LYS A 143 -6.25 -6.27 20.45
C LYS A 143 -5.78 -6.19 21.91
N ARG A 144 -4.62 -6.76 22.24
CA ARG A 144 -4.14 -6.82 23.63
C ARG A 144 -3.37 -5.57 24.03
N GLU A 145 -2.54 -5.06 23.14
CA GLU A 145 -1.51 -4.05 23.45
C GLU A 145 -1.68 -2.77 22.63
N GLY A 146 -2.44 -2.81 21.52
CA GLY A 146 -2.49 -1.70 20.57
C GLY A 146 -1.16 -1.50 19.84
N THR A 147 -0.27 -2.49 19.85
CA THR A 147 1.04 -2.40 19.21
C THR A 147 0.89 -2.39 17.69
N PRO A 148 1.33 -1.31 17.00
CA PRO A 148 1.22 -1.19 15.56
C PRO A 148 2.06 -2.25 14.84
N THR A 149 1.42 -3.06 14.01
CA THR A 149 2.07 -4.01 13.11
C THR A 149 1.27 -4.04 11.81
N PHE A 150 1.90 -4.40 10.70
CA PHE A 150 1.19 -4.59 9.43
C PHE A 150 1.78 -5.74 8.62
N ILE A 151 0.97 -6.25 7.69
CA ILE A 151 1.34 -7.39 6.86
C ILE A 151 1.55 -6.89 5.43
N VAL A 152 2.66 -7.29 4.83
CA VAL A 152 2.95 -7.06 3.41
C VAL A 152 2.90 -8.40 2.69
N THR A 153 2.23 -8.44 1.54
CA THR A 153 2.18 -9.65 0.70
C THR A 153 2.81 -9.34 -0.65
N HIS A 154 3.87 -10.06 -0.99
CA HIS A 154 4.47 -9.99 -2.32
C HIS A 154 4.13 -11.24 -3.11
N TYR A 155 3.89 -11.08 -4.41
CA TYR A 155 3.65 -12.18 -5.32
C TYR A 155 4.88 -12.40 -6.20
N LYS A 156 5.22 -13.66 -6.42
CA LYS A 156 6.27 -14.08 -7.34
C LYS A 156 5.69 -15.15 -8.26
N ILE A 157 5.90 -14.98 -9.56
CA ILE A 157 5.52 -15.97 -10.57
C ILE A 157 6.71 -16.90 -10.76
N ASP A 158 6.53 -18.18 -10.45
CA ASP A 158 7.48 -19.25 -10.73
C ASP A 158 7.15 -19.84 -12.11
N LEU A 159 7.94 -19.45 -13.11
CA LEU A 159 7.77 -19.90 -14.50
C LEU A 159 8.19 -21.35 -14.71
N ASP A 160 9.08 -21.89 -13.88
CA ASP A 160 9.59 -23.26 -14.04
C ASP A 160 8.55 -24.28 -13.57
N ASN A 161 7.83 -23.93 -12.49
CA ASN A 161 6.79 -24.78 -11.91
C ASN A 161 5.35 -24.38 -12.33
N ASP A 162 5.19 -23.32 -13.13
CA ASP A 162 3.89 -22.73 -13.51
C ASP A 162 3.00 -22.43 -12.30
N GLN A 163 3.58 -21.80 -11.28
CA GLN A 163 2.93 -21.52 -10.00
C GLN A 163 3.05 -20.05 -9.58
N ILE A 164 2.02 -19.55 -8.90
CA ILE A 164 2.08 -18.25 -8.23
C ILE A 164 2.38 -18.47 -6.75
N GLU A 165 3.49 -17.90 -6.30
CA GLU A 165 3.91 -17.90 -4.91
C GLU A 165 3.53 -16.57 -4.26
N SER A 166 3.06 -16.62 -3.02
CA SER A 166 2.86 -15.41 -2.20
C SER A 166 3.78 -15.46 -1.00
N TYR A 167 4.37 -14.33 -0.65
CA TYR A 167 5.25 -14.17 0.51
C TYR A 167 4.59 -13.20 1.48
N VAL A 168 4.05 -13.74 2.57
CA VAL A 168 3.37 -12.98 3.63
C VAL A 168 4.38 -12.62 4.70
N LYS A 169 4.58 -11.32 4.89
CA LYS A 169 5.58 -10.74 5.80
C LYS A 169 4.92 -9.93 6.89
N LEU A 170 5.33 -10.13 8.14
CA LEU A 170 4.93 -9.26 9.25
C LEU A 170 5.98 -8.19 9.48
N MET A 171 5.55 -6.94 9.37
CA MET A 171 6.36 -5.77 9.65
C MET A 171 6.05 -5.25 11.05
N VAL A 172 7.11 -4.97 11.81
CA VAL A 172 7.05 -4.38 13.15
C VAL A 172 8.00 -3.21 13.23
N ARG A 173 7.84 -2.36 14.25
CA ARG A 173 8.79 -1.28 14.50
C ARG A 173 10.15 -1.83 14.90
N GLU A 174 11.22 -1.20 14.43
CA GLU A 174 12.61 -1.64 14.67
C GLU A 174 12.89 -1.82 16.18
N GLU A 175 12.38 -0.93 17.04
CA GLU A 175 12.54 -1.02 18.48
C GLU A 175 11.83 -2.22 19.15
N GLU A 176 10.88 -2.87 18.47
CA GLU A 176 10.09 -3.99 18.98
C GLU A 176 10.49 -5.35 18.36
N GLU A 177 11.46 -5.34 17.44
CA GLU A 177 11.87 -6.52 16.66
C GLU A 177 12.18 -7.72 17.55
N SER A 178 13.06 -7.53 18.54
CA SER A 178 13.55 -8.63 19.38
C SER A 178 12.45 -9.26 20.23
N ASP A 179 11.51 -8.47 20.77
CA ASP A 179 10.42 -8.98 21.61
C ASP A 179 9.38 -9.72 20.75
N LEU A 180 8.92 -9.06 19.69
CA LEU A 180 7.84 -9.59 18.86
C LEU A 180 8.29 -10.81 18.05
N SER A 181 9.55 -10.86 17.59
CA SER A 181 10.11 -12.05 16.93
C SER A 181 10.10 -13.27 17.84
N LYS A 182 10.50 -13.10 19.11
CA LYS A 182 10.50 -14.19 20.08
C LYS A 182 9.09 -14.71 20.34
N ARG A 183 8.15 -13.80 20.57
CA ARG A 183 6.73 -14.11 20.82
C ARG A 183 6.06 -14.75 19.61
N LEU A 184 6.43 -14.34 18.40
CA LEU A 184 5.92 -14.95 17.18
C LEU A 184 6.38 -16.40 17.07
N ASN A 185 7.66 -16.67 17.31
CA ASN A 185 8.21 -18.04 17.28
C ASN A 185 7.56 -18.96 18.33
N GLU A 186 7.28 -18.44 19.52
CA GLU A 186 6.55 -19.17 20.57
C GLU A 186 5.10 -19.49 20.17
N SER A 187 4.50 -18.70 19.27
CA SER A 187 3.11 -18.91 18.79
C SER A 187 2.97 -19.94 17.68
N ILE A 188 4.10 -20.38 17.09
CA ILE A 188 4.15 -21.38 16.01
C ILE A 188 4.24 -22.82 16.57
N GLN A 189 4.67 -22.97 17.83
CA GLN A 189 4.78 -24.26 18.54
C GLN A 189 3.45 -24.70 19.16
#